data_AF-X1UEV9-F1
#
_entry.id   AF-X1UEV9-F1
#
_cell.length_a   1.000
_cell.length_b   1.000
_cell.length_c   1.000
_cell.angle_alpha   90.00
_cell.angle_beta   90.00
_cell.angle_gamma   90.00
#
_symmetry.space_group_name_H-M   'P 1'
#
loop_
_entity.id
_entity.type
_entity.pdbx_description
1 polymer ?
#
loop_
_entity_poly.entity_id
_entity_poly.type
_entity_poly.pdbx_seq_one_letter_code
_entity_poly.pdbx_strand_id
1 'polypeptide(L)'
;QWGGSGANNAVYLSCEITLHGGLAALLHPGEVDDGEALIRHNLLYPVLGGIGFEAAFVPQANLKHVDLILFLYDGSRRYDYQARYDHVNGQVQVCIPGDEYPPVGAPGRMAEGWHSHCMMKVVANSETGKYARVMFNGHTYDASEHEVYSSVDTDTRPSMVAYIAVRNTGAHLVDVPVDCAIVTQNEPV
;
A
#
# COMPACT_ATOMS: atom_id res chain seq x y z
N GLN A 1 7.74 11.85 -3.83
CA GLN A 1 7.78 12.69 -2.61
C GLN A 1 7.72 11.77 -1.41
N TRP A 2 8.23 12.16 -0.25
CA TRP A 2 8.17 11.34 0.96
C TRP A 2 7.55 12.13 2.11
N GLY A 3 7.08 11.42 3.13
CA GLY A 3 6.52 11.96 4.35
C GLY A 3 6.41 10.90 5.44
N GLY A 4 5.73 11.23 6.53
CA GLY A 4 5.47 10.29 7.62
C GLY A 4 5.24 11.00 8.94
N SER A 5 5.16 10.23 10.02
CA SER A 5 4.87 10.69 11.37
C SER A 5 5.70 9.94 12.41
N GLY A 6 5.79 10.51 13.61
CA GLY A 6 6.60 9.99 14.70
C GLY A 6 8.03 10.53 14.69
N ALA A 7 8.71 10.41 15.83
CA ALA A 7 10.11 10.84 15.95
C ALA A 7 11.00 10.00 15.04
N ASN A 8 12.01 10.63 14.42
CA ASN A 8 13.02 9.99 13.56
C ASN A 8 12.49 9.33 12.29
N ASN A 9 11.25 9.62 11.86
CA ASN A 9 10.75 9.10 10.60
C ASN A 9 11.56 9.62 9.41
N ALA A 10 11.86 8.75 8.44
CA ALA A 10 12.67 9.11 7.29
C ALA A 10 12.43 8.20 6.08
N VAL A 11 12.93 8.64 4.92
CA VAL A 11 13.02 7.81 3.73
C VAL A 11 14.39 8.02 3.09
N TYR A 12 15.09 6.93 2.80
CA TYR A 12 16.40 6.93 2.16
C TYR A 12 16.37 6.12 0.87
N LEU A 13 17.39 6.31 0.02
CA LEU A 13 17.65 5.40 -1.09
C LEU A 13 18.77 4.46 -0.67
N SER A 14 18.61 3.16 -0.92
CA SER A 14 19.61 2.14 -0.63
C SER A 14 19.82 1.22 -1.82
N CYS A 15 21.07 0.84 -2.09
CA CYS A 15 21.43 -0.20 -3.05
C CYS A 15 21.71 -1.55 -2.39
N GLU A 16 21.59 -1.66 -1.05
CA GLU A 16 21.95 -2.86 -0.30
C GLU A 16 20.87 -3.96 -0.40
N ILE A 17 19.60 -3.56 -0.43
CA ILE A 17 18.47 -4.44 -0.73
C ILE A 17 17.74 -3.89 -1.92
N THR A 18 17.72 -4.68 -2.99
CA THR A 18 16.90 -4.41 -4.17
C THR A 18 16.43 -5.74 -4.73
N LEU A 19 15.16 -5.82 -5.13
CA LEU A 19 14.62 -6.98 -5.83
C LEU A 19 15.15 -7.06 -7.27
N HIS A 20 15.25 -5.91 -7.96
CA HIS A 20 15.59 -5.84 -9.39
C HIS A 20 16.95 -5.21 -9.70
N GLY A 21 17.76 -4.93 -8.66
CA GLY A 21 19.01 -4.17 -8.80
C GLY A 21 18.79 -2.66 -8.77
N GLY A 22 19.86 -1.89 -8.54
CA GLY A 22 19.79 -0.42 -8.55
C GLY A 22 19.56 0.17 -7.16
N LEU A 23 18.38 0.78 -6.94
CA LEU A 23 18.03 1.45 -5.68
C LEU A 23 16.61 1.08 -5.25
N ALA A 24 16.44 0.78 -3.96
CA ALA A 24 15.16 0.70 -3.29
C ALA A 24 14.96 1.92 -2.37
N ALA A 25 13.70 2.23 -2.07
CA ALA A 25 13.36 3.20 -1.03
C ALA A 25 13.37 2.48 0.32
N LEU A 26 14.18 2.94 1.26
CA LEU A 26 14.19 2.46 2.63
C LEU A 26 13.26 3.35 3.45
N LEU A 27 12.10 2.83 3.81
CA LEU A 27 11.11 3.55 4.60
C LEU A 27 11.35 3.27 6.08
N HIS A 28 11.64 4.33 6.81
CA HIS A 28 11.96 4.33 8.22
C HIS A 28 10.79 4.94 9.01
N PRO A 29 9.78 4.14 9.42
CA PRO A 29 8.67 4.67 10.21
C PRO A 29 9.16 5.21 11.55
N GLY A 30 8.46 6.21 12.09
CA GLY A 30 8.87 6.82 13.35
C GLY A 30 8.92 5.83 14.53
N GLU A 31 9.73 6.16 15.54
CA GLU A 31 9.98 5.34 16.75
C GLU A 31 8.85 5.44 17.79
N VAL A 32 7.61 5.31 17.35
CA VAL A 32 6.42 5.27 18.21
C VAL A 32 5.45 4.25 17.66
N ASP A 33 4.52 3.75 18.48
CA ASP A 33 3.42 2.95 17.94
C ASP A 33 2.65 3.78 16.91
N ASP A 34 2.34 3.16 15.77
CA ASP A 34 1.79 3.83 14.57
C ASP A 34 2.65 4.95 13.97
N GLY A 35 3.94 5.01 14.32
CA GLY A 35 4.92 5.79 13.58
C GLY A 35 4.91 5.36 12.11
N GLU A 36 4.99 6.33 11.20
CA GLU A 36 4.74 6.13 9.78
C GLU A 36 5.88 6.69 8.93
N ALA A 37 6.23 5.98 7.86
CA ALA A 37 6.95 6.54 6.73
C ALA A 37 6.21 6.19 5.45
N LEU A 38 6.19 7.13 4.51
CA LEU A 38 5.53 6.94 3.24
C LEU A 38 6.31 7.55 2.09
N ILE A 39 6.11 6.97 0.91
CA ILE A 39 6.45 7.57 -0.37
C ILE A 39 5.18 7.74 -1.19
N ARG A 40 5.12 8.82 -1.97
CA ARG A 40 4.00 9.13 -2.86
C ARG A 40 4.42 9.61 -4.24
N HIS A 41 3.59 9.31 -5.21
CA HIS A 41 3.75 9.76 -6.58
C HIS A 41 2.40 10.22 -7.17
N ASN A 42 2.40 11.41 -7.78
CA ASN A 42 1.24 11.96 -8.47
C ASN A 42 1.19 11.41 -9.88
N LEU A 43 0.03 10.91 -10.28
CA LEU A 43 -0.25 10.31 -11.57
C LEU A 43 -1.33 11.12 -12.28
N LEU A 44 -1.37 10.99 -13.61
CA LEU A 44 -2.48 11.54 -14.39
C LEU A 44 -3.77 10.79 -14.05
N TYR A 45 -4.90 11.48 -14.25
CA TYR A 45 -6.21 10.84 -14.12
C TYR A 45 -6.31 9.67 -15.13
N PRO A 46 -6.65 8.45 -14.69
CA PRO A 46 -6.65 7.27 -15.53
C PRO A 46 -7.88 7.23 -16.45
N VAL A 47 -7.86 6.32 -17.41
CA VAL A 47 -9.10 5.82 -18.01
C VAL A 47 -9.78 4.95 -16.97
N LEU A 48 -11.05 5.21 -16.70
CA LEU A 48 -11.80 4.44 -15.71
C LEU A 48 -11.99 3.00 -16.19
N GLY A 49 -11.90 2.05 -15.27
CA GLY A 49 -12.00 0.63 -15.52
C GLY A 49 -11.26 -0.16 -14.44
N GLY A 50 -10.69 -1.31 -14.80
CA GLY A 50 -9.83 -2.06 -13.89
C GLY A 50 -8.50 -1.34 -13.66
N ILE A 51 -8.23 -1.00 -12.41
CA ILE A 51 -6.98 -0.39 -11.95
C ILE A 51 -6.25 -1.33 -11.01
N GLY A 52 -4.92 -1.33 -11.10
CA GLY A 52 -4.06 -2.14 -10.24
C GLY A 52 -2.95 -1.30 -9.63
N PHE A 53 -2.55 -1.65 -8.41
CA PHE A 53 -1.36 -1.08 -7.79
C PHE A 53 -0.57 -2.18 -7.08
N GLU A 54 0.68 -2.36 -7.50
CA GLU A 54 1.60 -3.38 -7.03
C GLU A 54 2.85 -2.74 -6.46
N ALA A 55 3.40 -3.33 -5.39
CA ALA A 55 4.74 -3.02 -4.93
C ALA A 55 5.41 -4.22 -4.28
N ALA A 56 6.74 -4.25 -4.35
CA ALA A 56 7.57 -5.18 -3.59
C ALA A 56 8.10 -4.52 -2.32
N PHE A 57 8.21 -5.29 -1.24
CA PHE A 57 8.78 -4.83 0.02
C PHE A 57 9.40 -5.98 0.81
N VAL A 58 10.21 -5.69 1.82
CA VAL A 58 10.80 -6.72 2.70
C VAL A 58 10.29 -6.52 4.13
N PRO A 59 9.51 -7.46 4.68
CA PRO A 59 9.09 -7.41 6.08
C PRO A 59 10.30 -7.41 7.03
N GLN A 60 10.17 -6.66 8.12
CA GLN A 60 11.19 -6.54 9.14
C GLN A 60 10.59 -6.81 10.52
N ALA A 61 11.45 -7.11 11.49
CA ALA A 61 11.06 -7.15 12.90
C ALA A 61 10.35 -5.85 13.29
N ASN A 62 9.27 -5.94 14.06
CA ASN A 62 8.44 -4.81 14.53
C ASN A 62 7.67 -4.05 13.43
N LEU A 63 7.67 -4.54 12.18
CA LEU A 63 6.71 -4.07 11.18
C LEU A 63 5.29 -4.35 11.67
N LYS A 64 4.45 -3.32 11.73
CA LYS A 64 3.02 -3.46 12.03
C LYS A 64 2.27 -3.83 10.77
N HIS A 65 2.30 -2.96 9.78
CA HIS A 65 1.70 -3.20 8.49
C HIS A 65 2.32 -2.37 7.36
N VAL A 66 2.07 -2.82 6.12
CA VAL A 66 2.36 -2.08 4.88
C VAL A 66 1.05 -1.80 4.16
N ASP A 67 0.85 -0.56 3.74
CA ASP A 67 -0.32 -0.13 2.96
C ASP A 67 0.09 0.23 1.53
N LEU A 68 -0.66 -0.29 0.57
CA LEU A 68 -0.69 0.20 -0.81
C LEU A 68 -1.99 0.97 -1.00
N ILE A 69 -1.88 2.26 -1.28
CA ILE A 69 -3.02 3.16 -1.38
C ILE A 69 -2.99 3.86 -2.73
N LEU A 70 -4.07 3.78 -3.48
CA LEU A 70 -4.29 4.56 -4.68
C LEU A 70 -5.49 5.49 -4.42
N PHE A 71 -5.23 6.79 -4.35
CA PHE A 71 -6.31 7.78 -4.30
C PHE A 71 -6.70 8.19 -5.71
N LEU A 72 -7.98 8.13 -6.03
CA LEU A 72 -8.55 8.69 -7.26
C LEU A 72 -9.46 9.86 -6.89
N TYR A 73 -9.12 11.04 -7.37
CA TYR A 73 -9.95 12.23 -7.27
C TYR A 73 -10.66 12.43 -8.60
N ASP A 74 -11.99 12.43 -8.63
CA ASP A 74 -12.78 12.62 -9.86
C ASP A 74 -13.27 14.08 -10.04
N GLY A 75 -12.90 14.97 -9.11
CA GLY A 75 -13.35 16.37 -9.05
C GLY A 75 -14.62 16.58 -8.22
N SER A 76 -15.22 15.51 -7.71
CA SER A 76 -16.37 15.53 -6.79
C SER A 76 -16.17 14.66 -5.55
N ARG A 77 -15.40 13.58 -5.68
CA ARG A 77 -15.11 12.59 -4.66
C ARG A 77 -13.66 12.15 -4.73
N ARG A 78 -13.17 11.70 -3.57
CA ARG A 78 -11.95 10.90 -3.42
C ARG A 78 -12.34 9.45 -3.17
N TYR A 79 -11.75 8.53 -3.92
CA TYR A 79 -11.85 7.08 -3.72
C TYR A 79 -10.51 6.54 -3.23
N ASP A 80 -10.55 5.69 -2.21
CA ASP A 80 -9.36 5.18 -1.53
C ASP A 80 -9.25 3.67 -1.79
N TYR A 81 -8.57 3.30 -2.87
CA TYR A 81 -8.29 1.89 -3.18
C TYR A 81 -7.08 1.43 -2.37
N GLN A 82 -7.32 0.76 -1.25
CA GLN A 82 -6.27 0.40 -0.31
C GLN A 82 -6.25 -1.09 -0.01
N ALA A 83 -5.06 -1.67 -0.10
CA ALA A 83 -4.76 -2.96 0.50
C ALA A 83 -3.69 -2.82 1.57
N ARG A 84 -3.84 -3.60 2.64
CA ARG A 84 -2.94 -3.64 3.78
C ARG A 84 -2.43 -5.06 3.97
N TYR A 85 -1.12 -5.21 4.16
CA TYR A 85 -0.55 -6.41 4.76
C TYR A 85 -0.29 -6.14 6.24
N ASP A 86 -1.13 -6.70 7.11
CA ASP A 86 -0.97 -6.71 8.55
C ASP A 86 0.01 -7.82 8.94
N HIS A 87 1.24 -7.42 9.24
CA HIS A 87 2.32 -8.35 9.56
C HIS A 87 2.18 -8.94 10.97
N VAL A 88 1.54 -8.22 11.90
CA VAL A 88 1.31 -8.68 13.28
C VAL A 88 0.38 -9.89 13.26
N ASN A 89 -0.73 -9.78 12.53
CA ASN A 89 -1.74 -10.84 12.45
C ASN A 89 -1.55 -11.79 11.26
N GLY A 90 -0.64 -11.47 10.33
CA GLY A 90 -0.39 -12.26 9.13
C GLY A 90 -1.56 -12.26 8.15
N GLN A 91 -2.20 -11.09 7.99
CA GLN A 91 -3.42 -10.92 7.19
C GLN A 91 -3.20 -9.95 6.03
N VAL A 92 -3.97 -10.16 4.96
CA VAL A 92 -4.20 -9.13 3.95
C VAL A 92 -5.61 -8.60 4.09
N GLN A 93 -5.75 -7.28 4.07
CA GLN A 93 -6.97 -6.54 4.35
C GLN A 93 -7.20 -5.49 3.24
N VAL A 94 -8.43 -5.00 3.12
CA VAL A 94 -8.79 -3.88 2.24
C VAL A 94 -9.52 -2.79 3.03
N CYS A 95 -9.40 -1.53 2.64
CA CYS A 95 -10.12 -0.44 3.30
C CYS A 95 -11.56 -0.34 2.77
N ILE A 96 -12.55 -0.42 3.65
CA ILE A 96 -13.98 -0.33 3.32
C ILE A 96 -14.59 0.97 3.89
N PRO A 97 -15.84 1.34 3.52
CA PRO A 97 -16.54 2.47 4.12
C PRO A 97 -16.50 2.43 5.66
N GLY A 98 -16.05 3.53 6.27
CA GLY A 98 -15.82 3.62 7.73
C GLY A 98 -14.35 3.53 8.15
N ASP A 99 -13.41 3.41 7.20
CA ASP A 99 -11.96 3.19 7.48
C ASP A 99 -11.71 1.90 8.27
N GLU A 100 -12.52 0.88 7.97
CA GLU A 100 -12.37 -0.46 8.52
C GLU A 100 -11.53 -1.33 7.57
N TYR A 101 -10.81 -2.30 8.14
CA TYR A 101 -9.87 -3.17 7.41
C TYR A 101 -10.23 -4.65 7.63
N PRO A 102 -11.34 -5.15 7.07
CA PRO A 102 -11.65 -6.57 7.13
C PRO A 102 -10.58 -7.41 6.42
N PRO A 103 -10.24 -8.59 6.96
CA PRO A 103 -9.33 -9.50 6.28
C PRO A 103 -10.00 -10.12 5.05
N VAL A 104 -9.30 -10.11 3.93
CA VAL A 104 -9.65 -10.84 2.70
C VAL A 104 -8.80 -12.10 2.52
N GLY A 105 -7.73 -12.21 3.31
CA GLY A 105 -6.82 -13.36 3.27
C GLY A 105 -5.91 -13.44 4.48
N ALA A 106 -5.33 -14.61 4.69
CA ALA A 106 -4.40 -14.89 5.79
C ALA A 106 -3.17 -15.65 5.28
N PRO A 107 -2.24 -15.00 4.54
CA PRO A 107 -1.00 -15.64 4.09
C PRO A 107 -0.08 -16.03 5.27
N GLY A 108 -0.38 -15.55 6.48
CA GLY A 108 0.45 -15.72 7.65
C GLY A 108 1.53 -14.66 7.76
N ARG A 109 2.32 -14.76 8.83
CA ARG A 109 3.44 -13.86 9.07
C ARG A 109 4.61 -14.28 8.17
N MET A 110 5.03 -13.38 7.28
CA MET A 110 6.16 -13.63 6.39
C MET A 110 7.47 -13.64 7.15
N ALA A 111 8.47 -14.34 6.60
CA ALA A 111 9.81 -14.32 7.14
C ALA A 111 10.36 -12.88 7.13
N GLU A 112 11.05 -12.52 8.20
CA GLU A 112 11.72 -11.24 8.36
C GLU A 112 13.15 -11.31 7.82
N GLY A 113 13.66 -10.19 7.33
CA GLY A 113 15.06 -10.02 7.00
C GLY A 113 15.31 -9.76 5.52
N TRP A 114 16.51 -9.27 5.25
CA TRP A 114 16.92 -8.47 4.09
C TRP A 114 16.78 -9.16 2.71
N HIS A 115 16.42 -10.45 2.68
CA HIS A 115 16.25 -11.25 1.45
C HIS A 115 14.84 -11.83 1.24
N SER A 116 13.90 -11.56 2.15
CA SER A 116 12.54 -12.10 2.12
C SER A 116 11.57 -11.13 1.42
N HIS A 117 11.79 -10.88 0.13
CA HIS A 117 10.91 -10.02 -0.66
C HIS A 117 9.49 -10.57 -0.70
N CYS A 118 8.55 -9.70 -0.38
CA CYS A 118 7.13 -9.89 -0.57
C CYS A 118 6.63 -8.97 -1.66
N MET A 119 5.56 -9.37 -2.34
CA MET A 119 4.90 -8.60 -3.37
C MET A 119 3.41 -8.57 -3.07
N MET A 120 2.85 -7.36 -3.01
CA MET A 120 1.42 -7.16 -2.81
C MET A 120 0.86 -6.35 -3.98
N LYS A 121 -0.32 -6.74 -4.46
CA LYS A 121 -1.07 -6.01 -5.48
C LYS A 121 -2.53 -5.89 -5.09
N VAL A 122 -3.10 -4.70 -5.21
CA VAL A 122 -4.55 -4.48 -5.14
C VAL A 122 -5.10 -4.25 -6.54
N VAL A 123 -6.26 -4.84 -6.83
CA VAL A 123 -7.00 -4.62 -8.08
C VAL A 123 -8.43 -4.21 -7.74
N ALA A 124 -8.91 -3.15 -8.37
CA ALA A 124 -10.24 -2.60 -8.19
C ALA A 124 -10.83 -2.11 -9.51
N ASN A 125 -12.16 -1.99 -9.56
CA ASN A 125 -12.87 -1.36 -10.66
C ASN A 125 -13.23 0.07 -10.26
N SER A 126 -12.62 1.04 -10.97
CA SER A 126 -12.83 2.46 -10.68
C SER A 126 -14.14 3.02 -11.22
N GLU A 127 -14.85 2.31 -12.10
CA GLU A 127 -16.19 2.69 -12.56
C GLU A 127 -17.25 2.32 -11.52
N THR A 128 -17.09 1.18 -10.85
CA THR A 128 -18.06 0.68 -9.86
C THR A 128 -17.70 1.03 -8.42
N GLY A 129 -16.44 1.40 -8.16
CA GLY A 129 -15.96 1.64 -6.79
C GLY A 129 -15.90 0.37 -5.96
N LYS A 130 -15.57 -0.78 -6.57
CA LYS A 130 -15.44 -2.06 -5.89
C LYS A 130 -14.05 -2.64 -6.04
N TYR A 131 -13.58 -3.34 -5.02
CA TYR A 131 -12.41 -4.19 -5.16
C TYR A 131 -12.74 -5.38 -6.09
N ALA A 132 -11.71 -5.96 -6.69
CA ALA A 132 -11.82 -7.23 -7.41
C ALA A 132 -11.03 -8.32 -6.66
N ARG A 133 -9.76 -8.04 -6.36
CA ARG A 133 -8.87 -8.98 -5.67
C ARG A 133 -7.68 -8.28 -5.02
N VAL A 134 -7.09 -8.95 -4.05
CA VAL A 134 -5.73 -8.66 -3.56
C VAL A 134 -4.84 -9.86 -3.91
N MET A 135 -3.65 -9.60 -4.42
CA MET A 135 -2.63 -10.63 -4.64
C MET A 135 -1.48 -10.43 -3.65
N PHE A 136 -1.01 -11.52 -3.06
CA PHE A 136 0.14 -11.50 -2.16
C PHE A 136 1.04 -12.69 -2.44
N ASN A 137 2.31 -12.44 -2.79
CA ASN A 137 3.29 -13.46 -3.18
C ASN A 137 2.74 -14.46 -4.23
N GLY A 138 1.97 -13.95 -5.20
CA GLY A 138 1.37 -14.75 -6.27
C GLY A 138 0.06 -15.46 -5.91
N HIS A 139 -0.37 -15.44 -4.64
CA HIS A 139 -1.67 -15.94 -4.22
C HIS A 139 -2.75 -14.88 -4.37
N THR A 140 -3.90 -15.26 -4.93
CA THR A 140 -5.05 -14.37 -5.12
C THR A 140 -6.08 -14.56 -4.02
N TYR A 141 -6.52 -13.45 -3.44
CA TYR A 141 -7.59 -13.36 -2.46
C TYR A 141 -8.73 -12.55 -3.08
N ASP A 142 -9.94 -13.11 -3.06
CA ASP A 142 -11.14 -12.44 -3.55
C ASP A 142 -11.52 -11.30 -2.60
N ALA A 143 -11.81 -10.14 -3.16
CA ALA A 143 -12.26 -8.96 -2.42
C ALA A 143 -13.53 -8.34 -3.06
N SER A 144 -14.15 -9.03 -4.02
CA SER A 144 -15.23 -8.49 -4.87
C SER A 144 -16.51 -8.10 -4.14
N GLU A 145 -16.73 -8.64 -2.94
CA GLU A 145 -17.85 -8.29 -2.07
C GLU A 145 -17.68 -6.92 -1.37
N HIS A 146 -16.48 -6.32 -1.45
CA HIS A 146 -16.17 -5.07 -0.74
C HIS A 146 -16.21 -3.84 -1.66
N GLU A 147 -16.93 -2.81 -1.19
CA GLU A 147 -16.88 -1.47 -1.76
C GLU A 147 -15.66 -0.71 -1.24
N VAL A 148 -15.15 0.21 -2.06
CA VAL A 148 -14.02 1.05 -1.69
C VAL A 148 -14.50 2.21 -0.83
N TYR A 149 -13.69 2.65 0.13
CA TYR A 149 -13.97 3.88 0.85
C TYR A 149 -14.01 5.06 -0.14
N SER A 150 -14.98 5.95 0.03
CA SER A 150 -15.03 7.22 -0.69
C SER A 150 -15.53 8.36 0.19
N SER A 151 -15.08 9.57 -0.11
CA SER A 151 -15.48 10.79 0.58
C SER A 151 -15.69 11.92 -0.43
N VAL A 152 -16.48 12.94 -0.04
CA VAL A 152 -16.68 14.13 -0.89
C VAL A 152 -15.39 14.95 -0.90
N ASP A 153 -14.91 15.28 -2.09
CA ASP A 153 -13.78 16.20 -2.32
C ASP A 153 -14.00 16.96 -3.64
N THR A 154 -14.42 18.21 -3.50
CA THR A 154 -14.69 19.12 -4.63
C THR A 154 -13.57 20.14 -4.86
N ASP A 155 -12.56 20.15 -4.00
CA ASP A 155 -11.48 21.14 -4.05
C ASP A 155 -10.28 20.60 -4.83
N THR A 156 -10.10 19.28 -4.86
CA THR A 156 -9.02 18.61 -5.57
C THR A 156 -9.40 18.35 -7.04
N ARG A 157 -8.54 18.80 -7.96
CA ARG A 157 -8.73 18.54 -9.40
C ARG A 157 -8.63 17.04 -9.72
N PRO A 158 -9.30 16.58 -10.78
CA PRO A 158 -9.22 15.19 -11.19
C PRO A 158 -7.77 14.72 -11.35
N SER A 159 -7.38 13.72 -10.56
CA SER A 159 -6.01 13.20 -10.50
C SER A 159 -5.97 11.85 -9.81
N MET A 160 -4.82 11.17 -9.90
CA MET A 160 -4.58 9.93 -9.19
C MET A 160 -3.27 10.04 -8.40
N VAL A 161 -3.21 9.45 -7.21
CA VAL A 161 -2.00 9.50 -6.37
C VAL A 161 -1.75 8.15 -5.75
N ALA A 162 -0.56 7.59 -5.97
CA ALA A 162 -0.14 6.34 -5.36
C ALA A 162 0.70 6.60 -4.10
N TYR A 163 0.42 5.87 -3.02
CA TYR A 163 1.16 5.89 -1.76
C TYR A 163 1.57 4.48 -1.37
N ILE A 164 2.80 4.36 -0.88
CA ILE A 164 3.24 3.19 -0.12
C ILE A 164 3.57 3.70 1.27
N ALA A 165 2.89 3.18 2.28
CA ALA A 165 3.10 3.53 3.67
C ALA A 165 3.48 2.30 4.49
N VAL A 166 4.35 2.49 5.47
CA VAL A 166 4.75 1.45 6.43
C VAL A 166 4.56 1.99 7.83
N ARG A 167 4.07 1.14 8.74
CA ARG A 167 3.87 1.49 10.14
C ARG A 167 4.58 0.55 11.10
N ASN A 168 4.99 1.11 12.22
CA ASN A 168 5.75 0.43 13.26
C ASN A 168 4.87 0.03 14.45
N THR A 169 5.22 -1.08 15.12
CA THR A 169 4.54 -1.52 16.36
C THR A 169 5.04 -0.79 17.62
N GLY A 170 6.07 0.07 17.55
CA GLY A 170 6.60 0.76 18.74
C GLY A 170 7.96 1.43 18.59
N ALA A 171 8.69 1.57 19.69
CA ALA A 171 9.93 2.35 19.81
C ALA A 171 11.20 1.67 19.23
N HIS A 172 11.04 0.73 18.30
CA HIS A 172 12.18 0.06 17.66
C HIS A 172 12.40 0.62 16.27
N LEU A 173 13.66 0.90 15.93
CA LEU A 173 14.04 1.30 14.58
C LEU A 173 13.76 0.14 13.60
N VAL A 174 13.03 0.43 12.53
CA VAL A 174 12.75 -0.53 11.46
C VAL A 174 13.04 0.14 10.12
N ASP A 175 13.69 -0.58 9.22
CA ASP A 175 13.98 -0.10 7.88
C ASP A 175 13.30 -1.03 6.87
N VAL A 176 12.13 -0.62 6.36
CA VAL A 176 11.37 -1.40 5.40
C VAL A 176 11.78 -1.02 3.98
N PRO A 177 12.52 -1.87 3.27
CA PRO A 177 12.85 -1.65 1.87
C PRO A 177 11.59 -1.84 1.04
N VAL A 178 11.32 -0.89 0.17
CA VAL A 178 10.26 -0.90 -0.83
C VAL A 178 10.92 -0.73 -2.20
N ASP A 179 10.60 -1.64 -3.10
CA ASP A 179 11.13 -1.68 -4.45
C ASP A 179 10.00 -1.88 -5.45
N CYS A 180 10.21 -1.46 -6.69
CA CYS A 180 9.35 -1.72 -7.84
C CYS A 180 7.85 -1.51 -7.57
N ALA A 181 7.43 -0.25 -7.63
CA ALA A 181 6.02 0.14 -7.56
C ALA A 181 5.45 0.33 -8.97
N ILE A 182 4.34 -0.33 -9.28
CA ILE A 182 3.71 -0.31 -10.59
C ILE A 182 2.22 -0.03 -10.44
N VAL A 183 1.72 0.99 -11.13
CA VAL A 183 0.28 1.23 -11.31
C VAL A 183 -0.12 0.78 -12.71
N THR A 184 -1.16 -0.05 -12.80
CA THR A 184 -1.67 -0.62 -14.05
C THR A 184 -3.10 -0.16 -14.32
N GLN A 185 -3.46 -0.12 -15.60
CA GLN A 185 -4.81 0.16 -16.10
C GLN A 185 -5.26 -0.99 -17.00
N ASN A 186 -6.58 -1.17 -17.14
CA ASN A 186 -7.21 -2.30 -17.84
C ASN A 186 -6.95 -3.66 -17.18
N GLU A 187 -6.87 -3.70 -15.85
CA GLU A 187 -6.86 -4.96 -15.12
C GLU A 187 -8.17 -5.73 -15.36
N PRO A 188 -8.15 -7.07 -15.47
CA PRO A 188 -9.37 -7.87 -15.47
C PRO A 188 -10.11 -7.69 -14.15
N VAL A 189 -11.39 -7.30 -14.21
CA VAL A 189 -12.29 -7.06 -13.07
C VAL A 189 -13.64 -7.71 -13.28
#